data_AF-F5J1C1-F1
#
_entry.id   AF-F5J1C1-F1
#
_cell.length_a   1.000
_cell.length_b   1.000
_cell.length_c   1.000
_cell.angle_alpha   90.00
_cell.angle_beta   90.00
_cell.angle_gamma   90.00
#
_symmetry.space_group_name_H-M   'P 1'
#
loop_
_entity.id
_entity.type
_entity.pdbx_description
1 polymer ?
#
loop_
_entity_poly.entity_id
_entity_poly.type
_entity_poly.pdbx_seq_one_letter_code
_entity_poly.pdbx_strand_id
1 'polypeptide(L)' 'MKVFVFIQQRPLKVSTYTSLTALYEANKSILSISKSTLDKWQFDSYNYVSSRYIIAKTESQSTGSVRNIRT' A
#
# COMPACT_ATOMS: atom_id res chain seq x y z
N MET A 1 6.74 2.10 11.99
CA MET A 1 5.30 2.39 11.80
C MET A 1 4.84 1.69 10.53
N LYS A 2 3.78 0.88 10.59
CA LYS A 2 3.26 0.20 9.38
C LYS A 2 2.43 1.20 8.56
N VAL A 3 2.66 1.22 7.24
CA VAL A 3 1.97 2.10 6.28
C VAL A 3 1.52 1.29 5.07
N PHE A 4 0.41 1.71 4.47
CA PHE A 4 -0.09 1.16 3.22
C PHE A 4 0.28 2.08 2.07
N VAL A 5 0.92 1.52 1.04
CA VAL A 5 1.30 2.22 -0.17
C VAL A 5 0.32 1.85 -1.27
N PHE A 6 -0.32 2.85 -1.85
CA PHE A 6 -1.15 2.74 -3.04
C PHE A 6 -0.36 3.28 -4.24
N ILE A 7 -0.17 2.45 -5.26
CA ILE A 7 0.50 2.83 -6.51
C ILE A 7 -0.51 2.69 -7.62
N GLN A 8 -1.04 3.79 -8.13
CA GLN A 8 -1.83 3.80 -9.36
C GLN A 8 -0.86 3.83 -10.55
N GLN A 9 -1.06 2.97 -11.55
CA GLN A 9 -0.11 2.80 -12.65
C GLN A 9 -0.33 3.79 -13.80
N ARG A 10 -1.57 4.29 -14.00
CA ARG A 10 -1.93 5.20 -15.11
C ARG A 10 -2.98 6.24 -14.64
N PRO A 11 -2.61 7.53 -14.48
CA PRO A 11 -1.23 8.04 -14.41
C PRO A 11 -0.47 7.43 -13.22
N LEU A 12 0.86 7.42 -13.28
CA LEU A 12 1.68 6.94 -12.16
C LEU A 12 1.49 7.87 -10.95
N LYS A 13 0.82 7.39 -9.90
CA LYS A 13 0.60 8.14 -8.67
C LYS A 13 0.84 7.24 -7.47
N VAL A 14 1.69 7.69 -6.56
CA VAL A 14 1.99 6.99 -5.31
C VAL A 14 1.37 7.77 -4.16
N SER A 15 0.68 7.06 -3.26
CA SER A 15 0.05 7.65 -2.09
C SER A 15 0.20 6.71 -0.89
N THR A 16 0.45 7.27 0.28
CA THR A 16 0.69 6.51 1.51
C THR A 16 -0.42 6.77 2.51
N TYR A 17 -0.86 5.71 3.18
CA TYR A 17 -1.95 5.75 4.15
C TYR A 17 -1.51 5.06 5.44
N THR A 18 -2.02 5.55 6.57
CA THR A 18 -1.74 4.98 7.89
C THR A 18 -2.53 3.69 8.16
N SER A 19 -3.60 3.43 7.41
CA SER A 19 -4.43 2.24 7.55
C SER A 19 -5.06 1.82 6.22
N LEU A 20 -5.44 0.54 6.11
CA LEU A 20 -6.15 0.00 4.95
C LEU A 20 -7.51 0.68 4.75
N THR A 21 -8.22 0.99 5.82
CA THR A 21 -9.50 1.72 5.77
C THR A 21 -9.33 3.11 5.16
N ALA A 22 -8.30 3.86 5.57
CA ALA A 22 -8.03 5.19 5.01
C ALA A 22 -7.68 5.12 3.51
N LEU A 23 -6.90 4.10 3.11
CA LEU A 23 -6.60 3.84 1.70
C LEU A 23 -7.88 3.53 0.91
N TYR A 24 -8.75 2.68 1.44
CA TYR A 24 -9.97 2.26 0.77
C TYR A 24 -10.94 3.42 0.56
N GLU A 25 -11.25 4.18 1.62
CA GLU A 25 -12.19 5.31 1.52
C GLU A 25 -11.69 6.39 0.55
N ALA A 26 -10.37 6.70 0.58
CA ALA A 26 -9.79 7.70 -0.31
C ALA A 26 -9.79 7.29 -1.79
N ASN A 27 -9.78 5.98 -2.09
CA ASN A 27 -9.62 5.46 -3.46
C ASN A 27 -10.81 4.60 -3.92
N LYS A 28 -11.94 4.63 -3.21
CA LYS A 28 -13.12 3.78 -3.48
C LYS A 28 -13.65 3.90 -4.91
N SER A 29 -13.52 5.07 -5.53
CA SER A 29 -13.93 5.31 -6.93
C SER A 29 -13.03 4.64 -7.96
N ILE A 30 -11.78 4.32 -7.59
CA ILE A 30 -10.76 3.74 -8.49
C ILE A 30 -10.59 2.24 -8.20
N LEU A 31 -10.71 1.86 -6.93
CA LEU A 31 -10.62 0.48 -6.47
C LEU A 31 -11.81 -0.32 -7.02
N SER A 32 -11.55 -1.25 -7.92
CA SER A 32 -12.54 -2.20 -8.43
C SER A 32 -12.63 -3.46 -7.57
N ILE A 33 -12.35 -3.34 -6.27
CA ILE A 33 -12.30 -4.44 -5.30
C ILE A 33 -13.12 -4.06 -4.06
N SER A 34 -13.79 -5.03 -3.45
CA SER A 34 -14.50 -4.83 -2.20
C SER A 34 -13.55 -4.71 -1.01
N LYS A 35 -13.96 -3.94 0.00
CA LYS A 35 -13.22 -3.85 1.26
C LYS A 35 -12.99 -5.22 1.91
N SER A 36 -13.99 -6.09 1.87
CA SER A 36 -13.92 -7.43 2.48
C SER A 36 -12.86 -8.34 1.84
N THR A 37 -12.59 -8.19 0.55
CA THR A 37 -11.50 -8.93 -0.11
C THR A 37 -10.14 -8.40 0.31
N LEU A 38 -10.00 -7.07 0.46
CA LEU A 38 -8.76 -6.47 0.95
C LEU A 38 -8.50 -6.81 2.42
N ASP A 39 -9.53 -6.81 3.27
CA ASP A 39 -9.38 -7.14 4.69
C ASP A 39 -8.92 -8.60 4.92
N LYS A 40 -9.25 -9.51 4.00
CA LYS A 40 -8.81 -10.91 4.04
C LYS A 40 -7.44 -11.14 3.38
N TRP A 41 -6.90 -10.13 2.69
CA TRP A 41 -5.65 -10.28 1.96
C TRP A 41 -4.44 -10.32 2.88
N GLN A 42 -3.51 -11.24 2.62
CA GLN A 42 -2.30 -11.42 3.42
C GLN A 42 -1.20 -10.42 3.02
N PHE A 43 -1.42 -9.15 3.36
CA PHE A 43 -0.50 -8.06 3.03
C PHE A 43 0.89 -8.15 3.67
N ASP A 44 1.05 -8.91 4.76
CA ASP A 44 2.35 -9.13 5.38
C ASP A 44 3.24 -10.07 4.56
N SER A 45 2.68 -10.81 3.60
CA SER A 45 3.42 -11.75 2.73
C SER A 45 3.38 -11.35 1.25
N TYR A 46 2.27 -10.77 0.79
CA TYR A 46 2.06 -10.48 -0.63
C TYR A 46 1.48 -9.09 -0.87
N ASN A 47 2.02 -8.41 -1.88
CA ASN A 47 1.41 -7.20 -2.42
C ASN A 47 0.16 -7.57 -3.22
N TYR A 48 -0.89 -6.77 -3.08
CA TYR A 48 -2.05 -6.89 -3.95
C TYR A 48 -1.75 -6.17 -5.26
N VAL A 49 -1.78 -6.91 -6.38
CA VAL A 49 -1.44 -6.38 -7.70
C VAL A 49 -2.66 -6.50 -8.61
N SER A 50 -3.05 -5.36 -9.19
CA SER A 50 -4.05 -5.25 -10.25
C SER A 50 -3.42 -4.55 -11.46
N SER A 51 -4.06 -4.65 -12.62
CA SER A 51 -3.62 -3.97 -13.85
C SER A 51 -3.60 -2.44 -13.72
N ARG A 52 -4.39 -1.87 -12.82
CA ARG A 52 -4.51 -0.42 -12.62
C ARG A 52 -3.77 0.10 -11.40
N TYR A 53 -3.56 -0.74 -10.39
CA TYR A 53 -2.99 -0.32 -9.12
C TYR A 53 -2.30 -1.46 -8.36
N ILE A 54 -1.42 -1.10 -7.44
CA ILE A 54 -0.75 -1.99 -6.51
C ILE A 54 -1.00 -1.47 -5.09
N ILE A 55 -1.29 -2.37 -4.15
CA ILE A 55 -1.38 -2.07 -2.72
C ILE A 55 -0.31 -2.91 -2.01
N ALA A 56 0.57 -2.23 -1.29
CA ALA A 56 1.61 -2.85 -0.49
C ALA A 56 1.49 -2.40 0.97
N LYS A 57 1.83 -3.28 1.91
CA LYS A 57 1.96 -2.94 3.32
C LYS A 57 3.45 -2.97 3.62
N THR A 58 3.97 -1.84 4.07
CA THR A 58 5.40 -1.68 4.36
C THR A 58 5.59 -1.01 5.70
N GLU A 59 6.82 -1.04 6.18
CA GLU A 59 7.23 -0.34 7.39
C GLU A 59 7.97 0.93 7.01
N SER A 60 7.59 2.05 7.64
CA SER A 60 8.38 3.28 7.56
C SER A 60 9.77 2.98 8.10
N GLN A 61 10.77 3.11 7.23
CA GLN A 61 12.15 3.02 7.68
C GLN A 61 12.53 4.28 8.46
N SER A 62 13.11 4.08 9.63
CA SER A 62 13.71 5.18 10.38
C SER A 62 15.05 5.56 9.74
N THR A 63 15.48 6.81 9.92
CA THR A 63 16.76 7.34 9.43
C THR A 63 17.96 6.48 9.84
N GLY A 64 17.87 5.79 10.99
CA GLY A 64 18.90 4.84 11.44
C GLY A 64 18.96 3.55 10.63
N SER A 65 17.82 3.02 10.16
CA SER A 65 17.77 1.79 9.36
C SER A 65 18.32 1.96 7.95
N VAL A 66 18.16 3.15 7.35
CA VAL A 66 18.66 3.42 5.99
C VAL A 66 20.19 3.42 5.93
N ARG A 67 20.87 3.81 7.01
CA ARG A 67 22.35 3.85 7.08
C ARG A 67 22.99 2.46 7.02
N ASN A 68 22.38 1.45 7.64
CA ASN A 68 22.96 0.11 7.75
C ASN A 68 22.82 -0.75 6.48
N ILE A 69 22.06 -0.30 5.48
CA ILE A 69 21.90 -1.02 4.19
C ILE A 69 23.07 -0.71 3.23
N ARG A 70 23.82 0.37 3.47
CA ARG A 70 24.90 0.84 2.58
C ARG A 70 26.31 0.57 3.11
N THR A 71 26.44 -0.08 4.27
CA THR A 71 27.70 -0.48 4.91
C THR A 71 27.79 -1.98 4.93
#